data_AF-A0A916YH85-F1
#
_entry.id   AF-A0A916YH85-F1
#
_cell.length_a   1.000
_cell.length_b   1.000
_cell.length_c   1.000
_cell.angle_alpha   90.00
_cell.angle_beta   90.00
_cell.angle_gamma   90.00
#
_symmetry.space_group_name_H-M   'P 1'
#
loop_
_entity.id
_entity.type
_entity.pdbx_description
1 polymer ?
#
loop_
_entity_poly.entity_id
_entity_poly.type
_entity_poly.pdbx_seq_one_letter_code
_entity_poly.pdbx_strand_id
1 'polypeptide(L)'
;MTNRMPRILPDDMSQEQADLYAEFMADTFKHAVPKPQGGGLNGPPGTWLLSPQVGRAFRAMYRALRYETELTARGREIAVLLHAAERDCAFELHAHRLIAIRDGLSEDEVEALVAQRPIENASEEEEMIFRTALALVRHRELTDEQYAETTAVLGERKLFELISLLGYFDVLATQLTVFGVKPPVDEASQ
;
A
#
# COMPACT_ATOMS: atom_id res chain seq x y z
N MET A 1 -12.73 4.29 -15.11
CA MET A 1 -13.13 2.87 -15.09
C MET A 1 -14.45 2.71 -14.34
N THR A 2 -15.29 1.77 -14.79
CA THR A 2 -16.55 1.40 -14.11
C THR A 2 -16.24 0.58 -12.86
N ASN A 3 -16.91 0.85 -11.75
CA ASN A 3 -16.82 -0.02 -10.56
C ASN A 3 -17.51 -1.35 -10.89
N ARG A 4 -16.73 -2.46 -10.85
CA ARG A 4 -17.20 -3.81 -11.19
C ARG A 4 -17.54 -4.65 -9.96
N MET A 5 -17.28 -4.13 -8.77
CA MET A 5 -17.54 -4.81 -7.52
C MET A 5 -18.46 -3.93 -6.66
N PRO A 6 -19.79 -4.18 -6.69
CA PRO A 6 -20.68 -3.52 -5.75
C PRO A 6 -20.24 -3.82 -4.33
N ARG A 7 -20.34 -2.82 -3.45
CA ARG A 7 -19.97 -2.96 -2.04
C ARG A 7 -20.87 -4.01 -1.39
N ILE A 8 -20.27 -5.03 -0.77
CA ILE A 8 -20.98 -6.02 0.02
C ILE A 8 -21.36 -5.36 1.35
N LEU A 9 -22.65 -5.17 1.58
CA LEU A 9 -23.16 -4.57 2.82
C LEU A 9 -23.24 -5.62 3.92
N PRO A 10 -23.15 -5.23 5.21
CA PRO A 10 -23.17 -6.18 6.32
C PRO A 10 -24.36 -7.16 6.30
N ASP A 11 -25.54 -6.68 5.91
CA ASP A 11 -26.77 -7.50 5.86
C ASP A 11 -26.78 -8.50 4.68
N ASP A 12 -25.92 -8.29 3.68
CA ASP A 12 -25.79 -9.15 2.49
C ASP A 12 -24.61 -10.14 2.61
N MET A 13 -23.86 -10.12 3.71
CA MET A 13 -22.69 -10.99 3.91
C MET A 13 -23.11 -12.42 4.23
N SER A 14 -22.42 -13.38 3.59
CA SER A 14 -22.36 -14.75 4.14
C SER A 14 -21.67 -14.75 5.51
N GLN A 15 -21.84 -15.83 6.28
CA GLN A 15 -21.20 -15.95 7.59
C GLN A 15 -19.67 -15.80 7.52
N GLU A 16 -19.00 -16.42 6.55
CA GLU A 16 -17.54 -16.31 6.40
C GLU A 16 -17.08 -14.88 6.09
N GLN A 17 -17.88 -14.14 5.31
CA GLN A 17 -17.61 -12.72 5.02
C GLN A 17 -17.84 -11.86 6.25
N ALA A 18 -18.91 -12.11 7.01
CA ALA A 18 -19.21 -11.40 8.25
C ALA A 18 -18.13 -11.61 9.31
N ASP A 19 -17.58 -12.83 9.40
CA ASP A 19 -16.48 -13.15 10.31
C ASP A 19 -15.22 -12.36 9.94
N LEU A 20 -14.81 -12.37 8.67
CA LEU A 20 -13.66 -11.58 8.21
C LEU A 20 -13.90 -10.07 8.38
N TYR A 21 -15.11 -9.59 8.10
CA TYR A 21 -15.50 -8.20 8.34
C TYR A 21 -15.32 -7.82 9.82
N ALA A 22 -15.81 -8.66 10.74
CA ALA A 22 -15.66 -8.44 12.17
C ALA A 22 -14.19 -8.40 12.60
N GLU A 23 -13.35 -9.29 12.04
CA GLU A 23 -11.90 -9.27 12.29
C GLU A 23 -11.25 -7.94 11.89
N PHE A 24 -11.62 -7.36 10.74
CA PHE A 24 -11.13 -6.03 10.32
C PHE A 24 -11.56 -4.92 11.28
N MET A 25 -12.75 -5.03 11.85
CA MET A 25 -13.32 -4.01 12.73
C MET A 25 -12.80 -4.08 14.17
N ALA A 26 -12.36 -5.26 14.62
CA ALA A 26 -11.88 -5.50 15.97
C ALA A 26 -10.41 -5.07 16.20
N ASP A 27 -9.57 -5.06 15.15
CA ASP A 27 -8.13 -4.88 15.25
C ASP A 27 -7.69 -3.40 15.06
N THR A 28 -6.43 -3.10 15.38
CA THR A 28 -5.71 -1.86 15.05
C THR A 28 -5.85 -1.43 13.58
N PHE A 29 -6.08 -2.41 12.70
CA PHE A 29 -6.43 -2.21 11.30
C PHE A 29 -7.64 -1.30 11.07
N LYS A 30 -8.58 -1.21 12.02
CA LYS A 30 -9.81 -0.40 11.89
C LYS A 30 -9.57 1.08 11.55
N HIS A 31 -8.37 1.59 11.80
CA HIS A 31 -7.96 2.96 11.48
C HIS A 31 -7.42 3.12 10.05
N ALA A 32 -6.98 2.03 9.42
CA ALA A 32 -6.49 2.00 8.05
C ALA A 32 -7.56 1.56 7.04
N VAL A 33 -8.72 1.06 7.52
CA VAL A 33 -9.83 0.63 6.67
C VAL A 33 -10.79 1.80 6.43
N PRO A 34 -10.97 2.26 5.18
CA PRO A 34 -11.97 3.29 4.89
C PRO A 34 -13.37 2.76 5.17
N LYS A 35 -14.15 3.54 5.92
CA LYS A 35 -15.53 3.22 6.30
C LYS A 35 -16.46 4.14 5.51
N PRO A 36 -16.89 3.75 4.31
CA PRO A 36 -17.76 4.60 3.53
C PRO A 36 -19.13 4.73 4.21
N GLN A 37 -19.81 5.84 3.93
CA GLN A 37 -21.16 6.07 4.42
C GLN A 37 -22.09 4.95 3.93
N GLY A 38 -22.95 4.45 4.82
CA GLY A 38 -23.81 3.29 4.56
C GLY A 38 -23.18 1.92 4.81
N GLY A 39 -22.01 1.85 5.45
CA GLY A 39 -21.41 0.60 5.94
C GLY A 39 -20.69 -0.22 4.88
N GLY A 40 -20.24 -1.42 5.26
CA GLY A 40 -19.37 -2.26 4.43
C GLY A 40 -17.92 -1.78 4.41
N LEU A 41 -17.09 -2.42 3.59
CA LEU A 41 -15.67 -2.09 3.43
C LEU A 41 -15.42 -1.49 2.05
N ASN A 42 -14.42 -0.61 1.95
CA ASN A 42 -13.88 -0.13 0.68
C ASN A 42 -12.38 -0.47 0.57
N GLY A 43 -11.81 -0.37 -0.63
CA GLY A 43 -10.41 -0.68 -0.86
C GLY A 43 -10.10 -2.18 -0.81
N PRO A 44 -8.83 -2.55 -0.53
CA PRO A 44 -8.42 -3.96 -0.45
C PRO A 44 -9.27 -4.81 0.52
N PRO A 45 -9.63 -4.36 1.74
CA PRO A 45 -10.49 -5.15 2.61
C PRO A 45 -11.86 -5.47 2.00
N GLY A 46 -12.40 -4.57 1.18
CA GLY A 46 -13.65 -4.81 0.46
C GLY A 46 -13.53 -5.89 -0.62
N THR A 47 -12.42 -5.90 -1.38
CA THR A 47 -12.19 -6.91 -2.43
C THR A 47 -11.90 -8.28 -1.85
N TRP A 48 -11.28 -8.33 -0.68
CA TRP A 48 -10.93 -9.58 -0.01
C TRP A 48 -12.14 -10.35 0.54
N LEU A 49 -13.29 -9.71 0.73
CA LEU A 49 -14.54 -10.41 1.07
C LEU A 49 -15.01 -11.39 -0.03
N LEU A 50 -14.51 -11.25 -1.26
CA LEU A 50 -14.78 -12.23 -2.33
C LEU A 50 -14.17 -13.60 -2.04
N SER A 51 -13.11 -13.66 -1.23
CA SER A 51 -12.49 -14.91 -0.78
C SER A 51 -11.93 -14.72 0.63
N PRO A 52 -12.73 -14.99 1.68
CA PRO A 52 -12.35 -14.68 3.05
C PRO A 52 -11.04 -15.33 3.50
N GLN A 53 -10.76 -16.56 3.07
CA GLN A 53 -9.51 -17.25 3.38
C GLN A 53 -8.28 -16.54 2.79
N VAL A 54 -8.37 -16.11 1.52
CA VAL A 54 -7.31 -15.35 0.86
C VAL A 54 -7.17 -13.96 1.51
N GLY A 55 -8.28 -13.33 1.87
CA GLY A 55 -8.31 -12.06 2.58
C GLY A 55 -7.57 -12.07 3.91
N ARG A 56 -7.75 -13.13 4.72
CA ARG A 56 -7.01 -13.31 5.97
C ARG A 56 -5.50 -13.41 5.73
N ALA A 57 -5.06 -14.09 4.67
CA ALA A 57 -3.65 -14.20 4.32
C ALA A 57 -3.06 -12.83 3.92
N PHE A 58 -3.73 -12.06 3.07
CA PHE A 58 -3.29 -10.71 2.72
C PHE A 58 -3.24 -9.77 3.91
N ARG A 59 -4.22 -9.86 4.82
CA ARG A 59 -4.20 -9.08 6.08
C ARG A 59 -3.00 -9.44 6.95
N ALA A 60 -2.72 -10.73 7.12
CA ALA A 60 -1.58 -11.19 7.92
C ALA A 60 -0.25 -10.72 7.32
N MET A 61 -0.09 -10.82 5.99
CA MET A 61 1.10 -10.33 5.30
C MET A 61 1.27 -8.81 5.45
N TYR A 62 0.20 -8.03 5.29
CA TYR A 62 0.27 -6.58 5.52
C TYR A 62 0.68 -6.26 6.95
N ARG A 63 0.13 -6.95 7.96
CA ARG A 63 0.50 -6.73 9.35
C ARG A 63 2.00 -6.93 9.55
N ALA A 64 2.54 -8.01 9.00
CA ALA A 64 3.97 -8.29 9.05
C ALA A 64 4.78 -7.15 8.37
N LEU A 65 4.44 -6.80 7.11
CA LEU A 65 5.11 -5.74 6.35
C LEU A 65 5.04 -4.36 7.03
N ARG A 66 3.95 -4.08 7.75
CA ARG A 66 3.69 -2.78 8.36
C ARG A 66 4.28 -2.63 9.77
N TYR A 67 4.40 -3.71 10.53
CA TYR A 67 4.72 -3.64 11.96
C TYR A 67 5.89 -4.54 12.40
N GLU A 68 6.29 -5.51 11.57
CA GLU A 68 7.24 -6.57 11.97
C GLU A 68 8.51 -6.60 11.08
N THR A 69 8.71 -5.57 10.25
CA THR A 69 9.89 -5.37 9.37
C THR A 69 10.89 -4.38 9.94
N GLU A 70 12.12 -4.37 9.42
CA GLU A 70 13.18 -3.42 9.75
C GLU A 70 13.12 -2.13 8.91
N LEU A 71 12.32 -2.08 7.84
CA LEU A 71 12.03 -0.84 7.12
C LEU A 71 11.39 0.21 8.04
N THR A 72 11.92 1.43 8.00
CA THR A 72 11.34 2.56 8.72
C THR A 72 9.96 2.92 8.17
N ALA A 73 9.14 3.63 8.97
CA ALA A 73 7.83 4.08 8.51
C ALA A 73 7.94 4.97 7.25
N ARG A 74 8.84 5.96 7.27
CA ARG A 74 9.17 6.80 6.10
C ARG A 74 9.67 5.97 4.91
N GLY A 75 10.57 5.02 5.13
CA GLY A 75 11.10 4.14 4.08
C GLY A 75 10.02 3.31 3.38
N ARG A 76 9.05 2.77 4.13
CA ARG A 76 7.89 2.07 3.54
C ARG A 76 7.07 3.00 2.66
N GLU A 77 6.75 4.21 3.13
CA GLU A 77 5.92 5.14 2.38
C GLU A 77 6.63 5.71 1.14
N ILE A 78 7.96 5.88 1.18
CA ILE A 78 8.76 6.18 -0.02
C ILE A 78 8.53 5.11 -1.10
N ALA A 79 8.69 3.83 -0.75
CA ALA A 79 8.52 2.72 -1.69
C ALA A 79 7.09 2.63 -2.22
N VAL A 80 6.09 2.79 -1.34
CA VAL A 80 4.66 2.67 -1.72
C VAL A 80 4.20 3.82 -2.59
N LEU A 81 4.61 5.06 -2.31
CA LEU A 81 4.25 6.21 -3.15
C LEU A 81 4.86 6.11 -4.56
N LEU A 82 6.12 5.66 -4.67
CA LEU A 82 6.76 5.40 -5.96
C LEU A 82 6.03 4.32 -6.76
N HIS A 83 5.64 3.23 -6.08
CA HIS A 83 4.84 2.16 -6.67
C HIS A 83 3.49 2.66 -7.16
N ALA A 84 2.73 3.33 -6.29
CA ALA A 84 1.39 3.80 -6.59
C ALA A 84 1.39 4.80 -7.76
N ALA A 85 2.41 5.66 -7.83
CA ALA A 85 2.63 6.57 -8.95
C ALA A 85 2.96 5.82 -10.26
N GLU A 86 3.88 4.86 -10.22
CA GLU A 86 4.26 4.06 -11.40
C GLU A 86 3.06 3.25 -11.95
N ARG A 87 2.20 2.74 -11.06
CA ARG A 87 1.04 1.92 -11.47
C ARG A 87 -0.25 2.72 -11.67
N ASP A 88 -0.19 4.05 -11.58
CA ASP A 88 -1.35 4.94 -11.70
C ASP A 88 -2.53 4.52 -10.81
N CYS A 89 -2.22 4.06 -9.58
CA CYS A 89 -3.23 3.54 -8.67
C CYS A 89 -3.83 4.66 -7.81
N ALA A 90 -4.92 5.26 -8.28
CA ALA A 90 -5.58 6.38 -7.60
C ALA A 90 -5.99 6.10 -6.14
N PHE A 91 -6.40 4.87 -5.81
CA PHE A 91 -6.75 4.50 -4.45
C PHE A 91 -5.53 4.48 -3.53
N GLU A 92 -4.45 3.82 -3.96
CA GLU A 92 -3.20 3.76 -3.20
C GLU A 92 -2.59 5.14 -3.04
N LEU A 93 -2.56 5.95 -4.11
CA LEU A 93 -2.09 7.33 -4.06
C LEU A 93 -2.85 8.14 -3.01
N HIS A 94 -4.18 8.12 -3.03
CA HIS A 94 -4.99 8.83 -2.04
C HIS A 94 -4.68 8.38 -0.60
N ALA A 95 -4.68 7.07 -0.35
CA ALA A 95 -4.46 6.53 0.99
C ALA A 95 -3.04 6.81 1.49
N HIS A 96 -2.03 6.58 0.66
CA HIS A 96 -0.63 6.65 1.08
C HIS A 96 -0.09 8.08 1.13
N ARG A 97 -0.68 9.05 0.43
CA ARG A 97 -0.38 10.46 0.67
C ARG A 97 -0.67 10.86 2.12
N LEU A 98 -1.81 10.42 2.66
CA LEU A 98 -2.21 10.69 4.05
C LEU A 98 -1.34 9.93 5.05
N ILE A 99 -1.02 8.67 4.75
CA ILE A 99 -0.19 7.83 5.63
C ILE A 99 1.26 8.34 5.66
N ALA A 100 1.83 8.71 4.51
CA ALA A 100 3.16 9.30 4.39
C ALA A 100 3.32 10.53 5.28
N ILE A 101 2.36 11.46 5.23
CA ILE A 101 2.37 12.67 6.06
C ILE A 101 2.34 12.31 7.55
N ARG A 102 1.45 11.38 7.95
CA ARG A 102 1.38 10.91 9.34
C ARG A 102 2.67 10.23 9.79
N ASP A 103 3.32 9.51 8.90
CA ASP A 103 4.56 8.77 9.17
C ASP A 103 5.81 9.67 9.11
N GLY A 104 5.63 10.97 8.86
CA GLY A 104 6.64 12.01 9.02
C GLY A 104 7.23 12.54 7.73
N LEU A 105 6.69 12.22 6.55
CA LEU A 105 7.02 12.90 5.30
C LEU A 105 6.33 14.27 5.23
N SER A 106 6.99 15.28 4.68
CA SER A 106 6.37 16.56 4.36
C SER A 106 5.49 16.47 3.12
N GLU A 107 4.60 17.43 2.92
CA GLU A 107 3.80 17.52 1.69
C GLU A 107 4.70 17.63 0.44
N ASP A 108 5.77 18.42 0.52
CA ASP A 108 6.74 18.57 -0.57
C ASP A 108 7.47 17.25 -0.89
N GLU A 109 7.85 16.48 0.13
CA GLU A 109 8.45 15.16 -0.04
C GLU A 109 7.47 14.20 -0.72
N VAL A 110 6.20 14.21 -0.30
CA VAL A 110 5.14 13.39 -0.91
C VAL A 110 4.93 13.75 -2.38
N GLU A 111 4.85 15.05 -2.72
CA GLU A 111 4.71 15.47 -4.12
C GLU A 111 5.96 15.15 -4.95
N ALA A 112 7.16 15.22 -4.37
CA ALA A 112 8.38 14.78 -5.02
C ALA A 112 8.30 13.28 -5.37
N LEU A 113 7.92 12.44 -4.41
CA LEU A 113 7.79 10.99 -4.60
C LEU A 113 6.71 10.63 -5.63
N VAL A 114 5.55 11.28 -5.60
CA VAL A 114 4.49 11.03 -6.59
C VAL A 114 4.92 11.47 -7.99
N ALA A 115 5.72 12.53 -8.09
CA ALA A 115 6.37 12.91 -9.33
C ALA A 115 7.65 12.11 -9.64
N GLN A 116 7.94 11.06 -8.84
CA GLN A 116 9.10 10.18 -8.95
C GLN A 116 10.44 10.93 -8.98
N ARG A 117 10.54 12.01 -8.20
CA ARG A 117 11.76 12.79 -7.97
C ARG A 117 12.36 12.47 -6.60
N PRO A 118 13.69 12.55 -6.45
CA PRO A 118 14.35 12.39 -5.16
C PRO A 118 13.84 13.40 -4.13
N ILE A 119 13.87 13.01 -2.86
CA ILE A 119 13.63 13.88 -1.72
C ILE A 119 14.91 14.66 -1.38
N GLU A 120 14.76 15.94 -1.04
CA GLU A 120 15.87 16.76 -0.53
C GLU A 120 16.24 16.36 0.90
N ASN A 121 17.54 16.29 1.21
CA ASN A 121 18.07 15.95 2.54
C ASN A 121 17.62 14.57 3.06
N ALA A 122 17.32 13.63 2.17
CA ALA A 122 17.06 12.24 2.53
C ALA A 122 18.28 11.62 3.24
N SER A 123 18.03 10.72 4.18
CA SER A 123 19.08 9.87 4.72
C SER A 123 19.62 8.90 3.66
N GLU A 124 20.81 8.36 3.87
CA GLU A 124 21.42 7.37 2.98
C GLU A 124 20.51 6.14 2.78
N GLU A 125 19.83 5.69 3.84
CA GLU A 125 18.86 4.59 3.77
C GLU A 125 17.64 4.96 2.91
N GLU A 126 17.08 6.15 3.08
CA GLU A 126 15.92 6.61 2.29
C GLU A 126 16.26 6.80 0.82
N GLU A 127 17.45 7.34 0.52
CA GLU A 127 17.93 7.47 -0.86
C GLU A 127 18.12 6.10 -1.50
N MET A 128 18.69 5.14 -0.76
CA MET A 128 18.84 3.78 -1.28
C MET A 128 17.49 3.10 -1.52
N ILE A 129 16.52 3.26 -0.60
CA ILE A 129 15.16 2.76 -0.79
C ILE A 129 14.51 3.40 -2.02
N PHE A 130 14.64 4.72 -2.21
CA PHE A 130 14.11 5.42 -3.37
C PHE A 130 14.64 4.82 -4.68
N ARG A 131 15.98 4.71 -4.81
CA ARG A 131 16.62 4.21 -6.04
C ARG A 131 16.26 2.75 -6.31
N THR A 132 16.32 1.92 -5.27
CA THR A 132 16.01 0.48 -5.36
C THR A 132 14.55 0.27 -5.72
N ALA A 133 13.63 0.94 -5.04
CA ALA A 133 12.20 0.83 -5.30
C ALA A 133 11.88 1.28 -6.72
N LEU A 134 12.44 2.40 -7.19
CA LEU A 134 12.21 2.90 -8.54
C LEU A 134 12.68 1.91 -9.63
N ALA A 135 13.85 1.30 -9.44
CA ALA A 135 14.34 0.25 -10.33
C ALA A 135 13.40 -0.97 -10.34
N LEU A 136 12.97 -1.44 -9.16
CA LEU A 136 12.10 -2.59 -9.03
C LEU A 136 10.69 -2.35 -9.61
N VAL A 137 10.09 -1.18 -9.41
CA VAL A 137 8.73 -0.93 -9.91
C VAL A 137 8.67 -0.78 -11.43
N ARG A 138 9.76 -0.30 -12.05
CA ARG A 138 9.89 -0.12 -13.51
C ARG A 138 10.41 -1.34 -14.24
N HIS A 139 11.39 -2.02 -13.67
CA HIS A 139 12.15 -3.06 -14.38
C HIS A 139 12.03 -4.45 -13.75
N ARG A 140 11.59 -4.54 -12.49
CA ARG A 140 11.47 -5.81 -11.72
C ARG A 140 12.79 -6.56 -11.54
N GLU A 141 13.90 -5.87 -11.74
CA GLU A 141 15.24 -6.41 -11.60
C GLU A 141 16.18 -5.35 -11.03
N LEU A 142 17.29 -5.84 -10.47
CA LEU A 142 18.46 -5.04 -10.13
C LEU A 142 19.64 -5.61 -10.91
N THR A 143 20.51 -4.75 -11.41
CA THR A 143 21.83 -5.18 -11.90
C THR A 143 22.69 -5.68 -10.73
N ASP A 144 23.76 -6.42 -11.01
CA ASP A 144 24.71 -6.87 -9.98
C ASP A 144 25.31 -5.69 -9.18
N GLU A 145 25.57 -4.57 -9.85
CA GLU A 145 26.05 -3.32 -9.24
C GLU A 145 24.99 -2.74 -8.29
N GLN A 146 23.74 -2.60 -8.77
CA GLN A 146 22.63 -2.12 -7.94
C GLN A 146 22.38 -3.03 -6.73
N TYR A 147 22.45 -4.35 -6.90
CA TYR A 147 22.31 -5.30 -5.81
C TYR A 147 23.44 -5.13 -4.76
N ALA A 148 24.69 -5.00 -5.21
CA ALA A 148 25.83 -4.82 -4.32
C ALA A 148 25.74 -3.51 -3.54
N GLU A 149 25.41 -2.39 -4.20
CA GLU A 149 25.20 -1.10 -3.54
C GLU A 149 24.04 -1.16 -2.54
N THR A 150 22.92 -1.75 -2.94
CA THR A 150 21.72 -1.85 -2.11
C THR A 150 21.99 -2.67 -0.85
N THR A 151 22.65 -3.81 -0.99
CA THR A 151 22.96 -4.68 0.15
C THR A 151 24.05 -4.11 1.05
N ALA A 152 24.95 -3.27 0.54
CA ALA A 152 25.93 -2.54 1.35
C ALA A 152 25.26 -1.53 2.31
N VAL A 153 24.16 -0.88 1.89
CA VAL A 153 23.46 0.13 2.69
C VAL A 153 22.31 -0.49 3.52
N LEU A 154 21.46 -1.30 2.90
CA LEU A 154 20.25 -1.85 3.51
C LEU A 154 20.46 -3.21 4.17
N GLY A 155 21.44 -3.99 3.70
CA GLY A 155 21.53 -5.41 3.96
C GLY A 155 20.46 -6.23 3.22
N GLU A 156 20.68 -7.54 3.14
CA GLU A 156 19.79 -8.46 2.41
C GLU A 156 18.39 -8.54 3.01
N ARG A 157 18.28 -8.40 4.34
CA ARG A 157 16.99 -8.48 5.03
C ARG A 157 16.04 -7.35 4.63
N LYS A 158 16.47 -6.08 4.73
CA LYS A 158 15.65 -4.94 4.31
C LYS A 158 15.38 -4.96 2.81
N LEU A 159 16.32 -5.45 1.99
CA LEU A 159 16.09 -5.66 0.56
C LEU A 159 14.95 -6.67 0.32
N PHE A 160 14.96 -7.82 1.01
CA PHE A 160 13.88 -8.79 0.91
C PHE A 160 12.53 -8.22 1.38
N GLU A 161 12.52 -7.47 2.48
CA GLU A 161 11.32 -6.79 2.98
C GLU A 161 10.79 -5.76 1.98
N LEU A 162 11.67 -4.99 1.33
CA LEU A 162 11.30 -4.01 0.29
C LEU A 162 10.71 -4.68 -0.95
N ILE A 163 11.33 -5.75 -1.45
CA ILE A 163 10.80 -6.53 -2.58
C ILE A 163 9.42 -7.11 -2.23
N SER A 164 9.27 -7.65 -1.02
CA SER A 164 8.01 -8.22 -0.55
C SER A 164 6.92 -7.16 -0.43
N LEU A 165 7.26 -5.95 0.04
CA LEU A 165 6.37 -4.81 0.12
C LEU A 165 5.89 -4.39 -1.27
N LEU A 166 6.80 -4.19 -2.22
CA LEU A 166 6.46 -3.80 -3.58
C LEU A 166 5.61 -4.86 -4.28
N GLY A 167 5.97 -6.14 -4.15
CA GLY A 167 5.17 -7.25 -4.68
C GLY A 167 3.76 -7.33 -4.07
N TYR A 168 3.63 -7.03 -2.77
CA TYR A 168 2.34 -6.95 -2.10
C TYR A 168 1.45 -5.85 -2.72
N PHE A 169 2.00 -4.64 -2.87
CA PHE A 169 1.27 -3.54 -3.49
C PHE A 169 0.98 -3.76 -4.98
N ASP A 170 1.84 -4.48 -5.70
CA ASP A 170 1.59 -4.86 -7.10
C ASP A 170 0.30 -5.70 -7.23
N VAL A 171 0.10 -6.63 -6.30
CA VAL A 171 -1.13 -7.43 -6.23
C VAL A 171 -2.33 -6.56 -5.86
N LEU A 172 -2.20 -5.63 -4.92
CA LEU A 172 -3.29 -4.75 -4.52
C LEU A 172 -3.71 -3.80 -5.64
N ALA A 173 -2.76 -3.10 -6.27
CA ALA A 173 -3.03 -2.23 -7.42
C ALA A 173 -3.72 -3.00 -8.55
N THR A 174 -3.31 -4.24 -8.80
CA THR A 174 -3.97 -5.13 -9.77
C THR A 174 -5.42 -5.42 -9.37
N GLN A 175 -5.66 -5.84 -8.13
CA GLN A 175 -7.03 -6.09 -7.62
C GLN A 175 -7.91 -4.84 -7.75
N LEU A 176 -7.44 -3.70 -7.26
CA LEU A 176 -8.16 -2.43 -7.26
C LEU A 176 -8.50 -1.98 -8.69
N THR A 177 -7.55 -2.11 -9.61
CA THR A 177 -7.73 -1.76 -11.03
C THR A 177 -8.73 -2.68 -11.72
N VAL A 178 -8.59 -4.00 -11.56
CA VAL A 178 -9.48 -4.99 -12.18
C VAL A 178 -10.92 -4.81 -11.67
N PHE A 179 -11.11 -4.66 -10.37
CA PHE A 179 -12.43 -4.47 -9.77
C PHE A 179 -12.96 -3.03 -9.90
N GLY A 180 -12.14 -2.08 -10.37
CA GLY A 180 -12.55 -0.69 -10.57
C GLY A 180 -12.86 0.04 -9.26
N VAL A 181 -12.16 -0.31 -8.19
CA VAL A 181 -12.31 0.30 -6.87
C VAL A 181 -11.75 1.72 -6.91
N LYS A 182 -12.52 2.67 -6.39
CA LYS A 182 -12.15 4.09 -6.36
C LYS A 182 -11.81 4.53 -4.95
N PRO A 183 -10.91 5.52 -4.78
CA PRO A 183 -10.71 6.15 -3.48
C PRO A 183 -12.04 6.70 -2.95
N PRO A 184 -12.17 6.85 -1.61
CA PRO A 184 -13.24 7.66 -1.05
C PRO A 184 -13.30 9.02 -1.73
N VAL A 185 -14.50 9.53 -1.97
CA VAL A 185 -14.67 10.91 -2.43
C VAL A 185 -14.56 11.78 -1.19
N ASP A 186 -13.60 12.71 -1.15
CA ASP A 186 -13.57 13.71 -0.08
C ASP A 186 -14.84 14.57 -0.19
N GLU A 187 -15.73 14.48 0.79
CA GLU A 187 -16.98 15.26 0.85
C GLU A 187 -16.75 16.76 1.16
N ALA A 188 -15.55 17.28 0.94
CA ALA A 188 -15.21 18.69 1.13
C ALA A 188 -15.42 19.55 -0.14
N SER A 189 -16.23 19.09 -1.10
CA SER A 189 -16.50 19.82 -2.35
C SER A 189 -17.95 19.65 -2.84
N GLN A 190 -18.92 19.85 -1.94
CA GLN A 190 -20.30 20.21 -2.30
C GLN A 190 -20.69 21.51 -1.61
#